data_AF-A0A162N8A9-F1
#
_entry.id   AF-A0A162N8A9-F1
#
_cell.length_a   1.000
_cell.length_b   1.000
_cell.length_c   1.000
_cell.angle_alpha   90.00
_cell.angle_beta   90.00
_cell.angle_gamma   90.00
#
_symmetry.space_group_name_H-M   'P 1'
#
loop_
_entity.id
_entity.type
_entity.pdbx_description
1 polymer ?
#
loop_
_entity_poly.entity_id
_entity_poly.type
_entity_poly.pdbx_seq_one_letter_code
_entity_poly.pdbx_strand_id
1 'polypeptide(L)'
;MPIPVISPAEKSYIEQGVETDCRADGRGRLEYRHLVLETGLLSQASGSARCRLGNSDVLVGIKVEIGEIEQDQPNQGRISCNVECSPSASQQFEGRGADDLNNTLTLALERLLSGPQSGLDLDKLCIIPGQQCWVIHIDAMVMDCAGNLFDCIVMTTRAALFNTRIPKTEIQDLGDGEFEFEVMDDVEDAEAIAGWENLPMSVTLYKIGERYILDPTILEELCSQVTLTVGVNKTGQVCGVQKGGSGSVDPSLLTEMIQTATTLAGPLIQQLDAKLAEEEKNVLDKRRKGEPVQKLGFFAAVI
;
A
#
# COMPACT_ATOMS: atom_id res chain seq x y z
N MET A 1 -21.40 -15.35 -8.16
CA MET A 1 -22.69 -15.10 -7.49
C MET A 1 -23.08 -13.64 -7.66
N PRO A 2 -24.37 -13.25 -7.55
CA PRO A 2 -24.77 -11.89 -7.87
C PRO A 2 -24.12 -10.89 -6.90
N ILE A 3 -23.72 -9.75 -7.46
CA ILE A 3 -23.25 -8.57 -6.73
C ILE A 3 -24.27 -8.26 -5.63
N PRO A 4 -23.86 -7.92 -4.39
CA PRO A 4 -24.78 -7.48 -3.35
C PRO A 4 -25.72 -6.42 -3.90
N VAL A 5 -27.01 -6.75 -3.93
CA VAL A 5 -28.03 -5.90 -4.52
C VAL A 5 -28.44 -4.89 -3.46
N ILE A 6 -28.16 -3.61 -3.72
CA ILE A 6 -28.62 -2.52 -2.88
C ILE A 6 -30.05 -2.11 -3.25
N SER A 7 -30.90 -1.94 -2.24
CA SER A 7 -32.27 -1.46 -2.49
C SER A 7 -32.26 0.03 -2.86
N PRO A 8 -33.24 0.49 -3.67
CA PRO A 8 -33.36 1.92 -3.99
C PRO A 8 -33.52 2.81 -2.75
N ALA A 9 -34.16 2.28 -1.70
CA ALA A 9 -34.35 2.98 -0.44
C ALA A 9 -33.03 3.15 0.33
N GLU A 10 -32.21 2.10 0.41
CA GLU A 10 -30.87 2.17 1.02
C GLU A 10 -29.96 3.13 0.26
N LYS A 11 -29.99 3.08 -1.08
CA LYS A 11 -29.23 4.01 -1.92
C LYS A 11 -29.63 5.46 -1.64
N SER A 12 -30.93 5.76 -1.61
CA SER A 12 -31.42 7.11 -1.30
C SER A 12 -31.03 7.55 0.11
N TYR A 13 -31.02 6.64 1.09
CA TYR A 13 -30.59 6.93 2.46
C TYR A 13 -29.11 7.28 2.52
N ILE A 14 -28.26 6.52 1.84
CA ILE A 14 -26.81 6.76 1.78
C ILE A 14 -26.52 8.09 1.07
N GLU A 15 -27.16 8.35 -0.07
CA GLU A 15 -26.97 9.61 -0.81
C GLU A 15 -27.37 10.84 0.05
N GLN A 16 -28.50 10.78 0.75
CA GLN A 16 -28.94 11.86 1.65
C GLN A 16 -28.04 12.01 2.89
N GLY A 17 -27.57 10.89 3.46
CA GLY A 17 -26.62 10.90 4.57
C GLY A 17 -25.31 11.56 4.18
N VAL A 18 -24.79 11.21 2.99
CA VAL A 18 -23.61 11.88 2.42
C VAL A 18 -23.89 13.36 2.19
N GLU A 19 -25.05 13.75 1.65
CA GLU A 19 -25.41 15.17 1.44
C GLU A 19 -25.54 15.99 2.74
N THR A 20 -25.89 15.36 3.84
CA THR A 20 -25.99 15.99 5.17
C THR A 20 -24.72 15.87 6.02
N ASP A 21 -23.66 15.23 5.50
CA ASP A 21 -22.39 14.97 6.21
C ASP A 21 -22.58 14.09 7.46
N CYS A 22 -23.55 13.18 7.41
CA CYS A 22 -23.85 12.23 8.47
C CYS A 22 -23.94 10.83 7.88
N ARG A 23 -22.86 10.06 8.01
CA ARG A 23 -22.79 8.68 7.52
C ARG A 23 -23.53 7.70 8.43
N ALA A 24 -23.78 6.49 7.93
CA ALA A 24 -24.50 5.45 8.66
C ALA A 24 -23.81 5.02 9.97
N ASP A 25 -22.49 5.18 10.05
CA ASP A 25 -21.65 4.88 11.22
C ASP A 25 -21.38 6.10 12.11
N GLY A 26 -21.90 7.28 11.76
CA GLY A 26 -21.72 8.53 12.50
C GLY A 26 -20.46 9.32 12.15
N ARG A 27 -19.64 8.86 11.18
CA ARG A 27 -18.47 9.60 10.69
C ARG A 27 -18.85 10.75 9.75
N GLY A 28 -17.93 11.70 9.63
CA GLY A 28 -17.97 12.71 8.56
C GLY A 28 -17.55 12.15 7.19
N ARG A 29 -17.75 12.93 6.13
CA ARG A 29 -17.35 12.55 4.76
C ARG A 29 -15.86 12.23 4.60
N LEU A 30 -14.99 12.96 5.29
CA LEU A 30 -13.53 12.92 5.09
C LEU A 30 -12.78 12.22 6.22
N GLU A 31 -13.46 11.32 6.92
CA GLU A 31 -12.92 10.64 8.10
C GLU A 31 -12.67 9.15 7.81
N TYR A 32 -11.46 8.66 8.12
CA TYR A 32 -11.11 7.24 8.01
C TYR A 32 -11.69 6.41 9.17
N ARG A 33 -11.87 5.11 8.95
CA ARG A 33 -12.09 4.15 10.04
C ARG A 33 -10.82 3.99 10.86
N HIS A 34 -11.01 3.45 12.05
CA HIS A 34 -9.92 3.02 12.90
C HIS A 34 -8.94 2.12 12.16
N LEU A 35 -7.67 2.50 12.18
CA LEU A 35 -6.57 1.83 11.50
C LEU A 35 -5.69 1.11 12.53
N VAL A 36 -5.41 -0.15 12.25
CA VAL A 36 -4.48 -1.00 13.01
C VAL A 36 -3.39 -1.44 12.07
N LEU A 37 -2.14 -1.14 12.42
CA LEU A 37 -0.99 -1.58 11.64
C LEU A 37 0.01 -2.32 12.54
N GLU A 38 0.51 -3.45 12.04
CA GLU A 38 1.54 -4.25 12.70
C GLU A 38 2.62 -4.61 11.67
N THR A 39 3.90 -4.37 11.98
CA THR A 39 5.01 -4.70 11.07
C THR A 39 5.72 -6.00 11.47
N GLY A 40 6.38 -6.64 10.51
CA GLY A 40 7.27 -7.79 10.69
C GLY A 40 6.62 -9.02 11.32
N LEU A 41 5.46 -9.44 10.80
CA LEU A 41 4.71 -10.62 11.23
C LEU A 41 5.22 -11.92 10.60
N LEU A 42 5.71 -11.85 9.36
CA LEU A 42 6.25 -12.98 8.63
C LEU A 42 7.76 -13.04 8.85
N SER A 43 8.24 -14.11 9.49
CA SER A 43 9.68 -14.31 9.76
C SER A 43 10.47 -14.74 8.53
N GLN A 44 9.79 -15.27 7.50
CA GLN A 44 10.39 -15.75 6.25
C GLN A 44 10.50 -14.66 5.19
N ALA A 45 9.90 -13.50 5.41
CA ALA A 45 9.90 -12.39 4.46
C ALA A 45 10.94 -11.35 4.89
N SER A 46 11.62 -10.73 3.92
CA SER A 46 12.57 -9.64 4.15
C SER A 46 11.90 -8.42 4.79
N GLY A 47 10.62 -8.19 4.45
CA GLY A 47 9.74 -7.22 5.08
C GLY A 47 8.32 -7.76 5.13
N SER A 48 7.54 -7.36 6.12
CA SER A 48 6.12 -7.69 6.16
C SER A 48 5.35 -6.68 6.99
N ALA A 49 4.07 -6.55 6.71
CA ALA A 49 3.14 -5.80 7.54
C ALA A 49 1.73 -6.33 7.36
N ARG A 50 0.89 -6.15 8.37
CA ARG A 50 -0.55 -6.38 8.28
C ARG A 50 -1.28 -5.12 8.71
N CYS A 51 -2.28 -4.76 7.95
CA CYS A 51 -3.14 -3.63 8.23
C CYS A 51 -4.57 -4.10 8.35
N ARG A 52 -5.27 -3.59 9.36
CA ARG A 52 -6.71 -3.69 9.50
C ARG A 52 -7.33 -2.30 9.51
N LEU A 53 -8.06 -1.98 8.46
CA LEU A 53 -8.83 -0.74 8.31
C LEU A 53 -10.30 -1.05 8.58
N GLY A 54 -10.75 -0.82 9.82
CA GLY A 54 -12.04 -1.29 10.30
C GLY A 54 -12.15 -2.82 10.23
N ASN A 55 -12.90 -3.33 9.23
CA ASN A 55 -13.05 -4.76 8.98
C ASN A 55 -12.25 -5.24 7.76
N SER A 56 -11.67 -4.34 6.96
CA SER A 56 -10.79 -4.74 5.86
C SER A 56 -9.43 -5.17 6.42
N ASP A 57 -8.93 -6.34 6.03
CA ASP A 57 -7.69 -6.92 6.57
C ASP A 57 -6.77 -7.34 5.41
N VAL A 58 -5.56 -6.79 5.38
CA VAL A 58 -4.57 -7.00 4.33
C VAL A 58 -3.23 -7.37 4.95
N LEU A 59 -2.60 -8.40 4.42
CA LEU A 59 -1.26 -8.84 4.77
C LEU A 59 -0.33 -8.62 3.57
N VAL A 60 0.78 -7.92 3.76
CA VAL A 60 1.81 -7.74 2.73
C VAL A 60 3.10 -8.41 3.18
N GLY A 61 3.66 -9.23 2.31
CA GLY A 61 5.00 -9.79 2.41
C GLY A 61 5.90 -9.21 1.32
N ILE A 62 7.16 -8.97 1.67
CA ILE A 62 8.17 -8.47 0.75
C ILE A 62 9.33 -9.45 0.75
N LYS A 63 9.69 -9.91 -0.44
CA LYS A 63 10.84 -10.77 -0.67
C LYS A 63 11.80 -10.07 -1.62
N VAL A 64 13.08 -10.19 -1.33
CA VAL A 64 14.14 -9.60 -2.13
C VAL A 64 14.92 -10.74 -2.78
N GLU A 65 15.04 -10.70 -4.10
CA GLU A 65 15.74 -11.70 -4.91
C GLU A 65 16.75 -11.01 -5.84
N ILE A 66 17.78 -11.73 -6.25
CA ILE A 66 18.74 -11.27 -7.26
C ILE A 66 18.19 -11.69 -8.62
N GLY A 67 18.02 -10.72 -9.52
CA GLY A 67 17.55 -10.94 -10.88
C GLY A 67 18.46 -10.33 -11.91
N GLU A 68 18.25 -10.73 -13.17
CA GLU A 68 18.89 -10.11 -14.32
C GLU A 68 18.22 -8.79 -14.67
N ILE A 69 19.00 -7.84 -15.19
CA ILE A 69 18.51 -6.51 -15.54
C ILE A 69 17.85 -6.53 -16.93
N GLU A 70 16.77 -5.78 -17.12
CA GLU A 70 16.18 -5.59 -18.43
C GLU A 70 17.06 -4.70 -19.32
N GLN A 71 17.15 -5.03 -20.61
CA GLN A 71 18.00 -4.33 -21.58
C GLN A 71 17.63 -2.84 -21.77
N ASP A 72 16.40 -2.45 -21.40
CA ASP A 72 15.90 -1.08 -21.55
C ASP A 72 16.39 -0.15 -20.42
N GLN A 73 16.69 -0.68 -19.23
CA GLN A 73 17.13 0.09 -18.05
C GLN A 73 18.24 -0.65 -17.29
N PRO A 74 19.49 -0.67 -17.81
CA PRO A 74 20.56 -1.51 -17.29
C PRO A 74 21.09 -1.13 -15.89
N ASN A 75 20.67 0.00 -15.32
CA ASN A 75 21.21 0.54 -14.07
C ASN A 75 20.17 0.63 -12.94
N GLN A 76 18.99 0.04 -13.11
CA GLN A 76 17.90 0.15 -12.13
C GLN A 76 17.45 -1.23 -11.65
N GLY A 77 17.17 -1.32 -10.34
CA GLY A 77 16.46 -2.45 -9.77
C GLY A 77 15.00 -2.49 -10.20
N ARG A 78 14.34 -3.62 -9.93
CA ARG A 78 12.97 -3.86 -10.35
C ARG A 78 12.05 -4.08 -9.14
N ILE A 79 10.83 -3.57 -9.26
CA ILE A 79 9.74 -3.87 -8.33
C ILE A 79 8.71 -4.71 -9.10
N SER A 80 8.28 -5.80 -8.50
CA SER A 80 7.20 -6.65 -9.01
C SER A 80 6.15 -6.73 -7.92
N CYS A 81 4.93 -6.27 -8.22
CA CYS A 81 3.84 -6.35 -7.25
C CYS A 81 2.86 -7.44 -7.66
N ASN A 82 2.23 -8.04 -6.67
CA ASN A 82 1.15 -8.98 -6.87
C ASN A 82 0.12 -8.82 -5.76
N VAL A 83 -1.13 -8.62 -6.13
CA VAL A 83 -2.26 -8.50 -5.20
C VAL A 83 -3.19 -9.69 -5.42
N GLU A 84 -3.41 -10.48 -4.37
CA GLU A 84 -4.30 -11.62 -4.38
C GLU A 84 -5.43 -11.42 -3.37
N CYS A 85 -6.67 -11.36 -3.86
CA CYS A 85 -7.84 -11.40 -3.00
C CYS A 85 -8.18 -12.84 -2.61
N SER A 86 -8.10 -13.17 -1.32
CA SER A 86 -8.47 -14.49 -0.82
C SER A 86 -9.95 -14.77 -1.08
N PRO A 87 -10.33 -16.00 -1.47
CA PRO A 87 -11.73 -16.43 -1.52
C PRO A 87 -12.43 -16.30 -0.15
N SER A 88 -11.67 -16.27 0.94
CA SER A 88 -12.21 -16.06 2.29
C SER A 88 -12.63 -14.62 2.55
N ALA A 89 -12.08 -13.65 1.81
CA ALA A 89 -12.31 -12.23 2.04
C ALA A 89 -13.68 -11.76 1.54
N SER A 90 -14.21 -12.41 0.51
CA SER A 90 -15.57 -12.17 0.03
C SER A 90 -16.02 -13.33 -0.84
N GLN A 91 -17.32 -13.66 -0.77
CA GLN A 91 -17.94 -14.59 -1.70
C GLN A 91 -17.85 -14.13 -3.18
N GLN A 92 -17.58 -12.85 -3.41
CA GLN A 92 -17.35 -12.31 -4.75
C GLN A 92 -16.03 -12.81 -5.36
N PHE A 93 -15.08 -13.20 -4.52
CA PHE A 93 -13.75 -13.63 -4.93
C PHE A 93 -13.65 -15.15 -5.18
N GLU A 94 -14.78 -15.88 -5.11
CA GLU A 94 -14.79 -17.30 -5.43
C GLU A 94 -14.51 -17.56 -6.93
N GLY A 95 -13.59 -18.49 -7.19
CA GLY A 95 -13.22 -18.90 -8.55
C GLY A 95 -12.43 -17.81 -9.28
N ARG A 96 -12.92 -17.38 -10.44
CA ARG A 96 -12.27 -16.35 -11.27
C ARG A 96 -12.86 -14.94 -11.07
N GLY A 97 -13.74 -14.77 -10.08
CA GLY A 97 -14.40 -13.48 -9.81
C GLY A 97 -13.43 -12.39 -9.34
N ALA A 98 -12.29 -12.78 -8.76
CA ALA A 98 -11.27 -11.86 -8.26
C ALA A 98 -10.20 -11.50 -9.30
N ASP A 99 -10.03 -12.26 -10.39
CA ASP A 99 -8.88 -12.13 -11.30
C ASP A 99 -8.78 -10.70 -11.88
N ASP A 100 -9.90 -10.14 -12.33
CA ASP A 100 -9.94 -8.79 -12.91
C ASP A 100 -9.61 -7.72 -11.87
N LEU A 101 -10.09 -7.90 -10.63
CA LEU A 101 -9.83 -6.98 -9.52
C LEU A 101 -8.36 -7.06 -9.09
N ASN A 102 -7.83 -8.28 -8.92
CA ASN A 102 -6.44 -8.55 -8.59
C ASN A 102 -5.52 -7.88 -9.61
N ASN A 103 -5.73 -8.11 -10.91
CA ASN A 103 -4.94 -7.49 -11.97
C ASN A 103 -5.02 -5.96 -11.94
N THR A 104 -6.20 -5.40 -11.66
CA THR A 104 -6.40 -3.95 -11.57
C THR A 104 -5.66 -3.35 -10.38
N LEU A 105 -5.73 -3.99 -9.20
CA LEU A 105 -5.05 -3.54 -7.98
C LEU A 105 -3.53 -3.71 -8.09
N THR A 106 -3.06 -4.83 -8.63
CA THR A 106 -1.65 -5.08 -8.92
C THR A 106 -1.07 -3.99 -9.80
N LEU A 107 -1.72 -3.74 -10.96
CA LEU A 107 -1.23 -2.74 -11.90
C LEU A 107 -1.32 -1.31 -11.34
N ALA A 108 -2.32 -1.02 -10.51
CA ALA A 108 -2.43 0.27 -9.83
C ALA A 108 -1.30 0.48 -8.80
N LEU A 109 -0.96 -0.57 -8.03
CA LEU A 109 0.13 -0.55 -7.06
C LEU A 109 1.49 -0.43 -7.76
N GLU A 110 1.73 -1.18 -8.83
CA GLU A 110 2.95 -1.08 -9.64
C GLU A 110 3.13 0.32 -10.23
N ARG A 111 2.07 0.90 -10.82
CA ARG A 111 2.16 2.27 -11.36
C ARG A 111 2.48 3.30 -10.27
N LEU A 112 1.94 3.11 -9.07
CA LEU A 112 2.17 4.00 -7.95
C LEU A 112 3.62 3.93 -7.45
N LEU A 113 4.18 2.72 -7.36
CA LEU A 113 5.54 2.48 -6.84
C LEU A 113 6.65 2.61 -7.88
N SER A 114 6.38 2.37 -9.15
CA SER A 114 7.35 2.51 -10.25
C SER A 114 7.32 3.89 -10.90
N GLY A 115 6.44 4.79 -10.44
CA GLY A 115 6.36 6.15 -10.96
C GLY A 115 7.65 6.95 -10.70
N PRO A 116 8.00 7.95 -11.52
CA PRO A 116 9.23 8.74 -11.36
C PRO A 116 9.24 9.61 -10.09
N GLN A 117 8.07 9.84 -9.51
CA GLN A 117 7.91 10.54 -8.23
C GLN A 117 7.77 9.59 -7.04
N SER A 118 7.87 8.27 -7.30
CA SER A 118 7.98 7.28 -6.24
C SER A 118 9.32 7.47 -5.53
N GLY A 119 9.29 7.36 -4.21
CA GLY A 119 10.44 7.64 -3.38
C GLY A 119 11.57 6.62 -3.46
N LEU A 120 11.35 5.45 -4.07
CA LEU A 120 12.30 4.34 -4.08
C LEU A 120 13.53 4.63 -4.95
N ASP A 121 14.71 4.44 -4.35
CA ASP A 121 15.98 4.63 -5.02
C ASP A 121 16.37 3.36 -5.80
N LEU A 122 15.84 3.24 -7.03
CA LEU A 122 16.06 2.07 -7.88
C LEU A 122 17.52 1.93 -8.32
N ASP A 123 18.29 3.02 -8.36
CA ASP A 123 19.69 2.99 -8.75
C ASP A 123 20.54 2.25 -7.69
N LYS A 124 20.20 2.40 -6.40
CA LYS A 124 20.87 1.66 -5.30
C LYS A 124 20.53 0.17 -5.24
N LEU A 125 19.49 -0.24 -5.94
CA LEU A 125 19.14 -1.65 -6.07
C LEU A 125 19.97 -2.34 -7.16
N CYS A 126 20.75 -1.61 -7.97
CA CYS A 126 21.67 -2.20 -8.93
C CYS A 126 22.92 -2.72 -8.22
N ILE A 127 23.26 -4.00 -8.43
CA ILE A 127 24.47 -4.62 -7.86
C ILE A 127 25.60 -4.44 -8.88
N ILE A 128 25.42 -5.01 -10.09
CA ILE A 128 26.37 -4.90 -11.19
C ILE A 128 25.63 -4.27 -12.38
N PRO A 129 26.02 -3.06 -12.83
CA PRO A 129 25.42 -2.40 -13.98
C PRO A 129 25.40 -3.30 -15.22
N GLY A 130 24.21 -3.48 -15.80
CA GLY A 130 23.99 -4.30 -17.00
C GLY A 130 23.99 -5.82 -16.80
N GLN A 131 24.15 -6.34 -15.58
CA GLN A 131 24.11 -7.78 -15.31
C GLN A 131 23.06 -8.15 -14.26
N GLN A 132 23.22 -7.66 -13.03
CA GLN A 132 22.43 -8.11 -11.88
C GLN A 132 21.92 -6.97 -11.03
N CYS A 133 20.65 -7.06 -10.63
CA CYS A 133 20.01 -6.13 -9.73
C CYS A 133 19.15 -6.86 -8.69
N TRP A 134 18.84 -6.13 -7.62
CA TRP A 134 17.84 -6.53 -6.66
C TRP A 134 16.44 -6.36 -7.27
N VAL A 135 15.67 -7.44 -7.18
CA VAL A 135 14.24 -7.48 -7.53
C VAL A 135 13.45 -7.59 -6.23
N ILE A 136 12.59 -6.60 -6.00
CA ILE A 136 11.70 -6.55 -4.85
C ILE A 136 10.35 -7.10 -5.26
N HIS A 137 9.98 -8.25 -4.71
CA HIS A 137 8.66 -8.85 -4.85
C HIS A 137 7.77 -8.40 -3.71
N ILE A 138 6.65 -7.75 -4.02
CA ILE A 138 5.65 -7.29 -3.08
C ILE A 138 4.39 -8.11 -3.28
N ASP A 139 4.11 -9.02 -2.35
CA ASP A 139 2.92 -9.87 -2.38
C ASP A 139 1.92 -9.35 -1.34
N ALA A 140 0.78 -8.85 -1.79
CA ALA A 140 -0.32 -8.39 -0.96
C ALA A 140 -1.47 -9.41 -1.00
N MET A 141 -1.83 -9.96 0.15
CA MET A 141 -2.94 -10.88 0.32
C MET A 141 -4.07 -10.20 1.09
N VAL A 142 -5.24 -10.11 0.46
CA VAL A 142 -6.44 -9.55 1.08
C VAL A 142 -7.19 -10.68 1.80
N MET A 143 -7.33 -10.54 3.11
CA MET A 143 -7.95 -11.53 3.99
C MET A 143 -9.42 -11.23 4.26
N ASP A 144 -9.79 -9.95 4.34
CA ASP A 144 -11.18 -9.49 4.49
C ASP A 144 -11.36 -8.16 3.74
N CYS A 145 -12.54 -7.96 3.15
CA CYS A 145 -12.86 -6.77 2.34
C CYS A 145 -14.13 -6.09 2.85
N ALA A 146 -13.96 -4.93 3.48
CA ALA A 146 -15.05 -4.11 4.01
C ALA A 146 -15.12 -2.71 3.38
N GLY A 147 -14.59 -2.55 2.17
CA GLY A 147 -14.50 -1.28 1.44
C GLY A 147 -13.15 -0.58 1.59
N ASN A 148 -12.87 0.32 0.66
CA ASN A 148 -11.60 1.06 0.51
C ASN A 148 -10.32 0.19 0.53
N LEU A 149 -10.34 -0.87 -0.27
CA LEU A 149 -9.29 -1.87 -0.26
C LEU A 149 -7.92 -1.33 -0.73
N PHE A 150 -7.92 -0.48 -1.75
CA PHE A 150 -6.67 0.01 -2.35
C PHE A 150 -5.83 0.84 -1.37
N ASP A 151 -6.46 1.76 -0.62
CA ASP A 151 -5.76 2.55 0.39
C ASP A 151 -5.17 1.66 1.49
N CYS A 152 -5.91 0.63 1.93
CA CYS A 152 -5.41 -0.32 2.90
C CYS A 152 -4.16 -1.05 2.37
N ILE A 153 -4.19 -1.51 1.11
CA ILE A 153 -3.03 -2.16 0.47
C ILE A 153 -1.82 -1.22 0.46
N VAL A 154 -1.98 0.01 -0.02
CA VAL A 154 -0.85 0.97 -0.13
C VAL A 154 -0.28 1.33 1.25
N MET A 155 -1.13 1.54 2.26
CA MET A 155 -0.69 1.78 3.64
C MET A 155 0.11 0.59 4.19
N THR A 156 -0.37 -0.63 3.94
CA THR A 156 0.31 -1.87 4.36
C THR A 156 1.63 -2.06 3.63
N THR A 157 1.68 -1.80 2.33
CA THR A 157 2.90 -1.91 1.51
C THR A 157 3.96 -0.92 1.96
N ARG A 158 3.59 0.33 2.26
CA ARG A 158 4.52 1.32 2.84
C ARG A 158 5.11 0.81 4.17
N ALA A 159 4.26 0.29 5.05
CA ALA A 159 4.69 -0.25 6.33
C ALA A 159 5.59 -1.48 6.20
N ALA A 160 5.29 -2.36 5.24
CA ALA A 160 6.12 -3.52 4.94
C ALA A 160 7.49 -3.08 4.42
N LEU A 161 7.53 -2.11 3.49
CA LEU A 161 8.76 -1.56 2.92
C LEU A 161 9.64 -0.86 3.97
N PHE A 162 9.05 -0.17 4.95
CA PHE A 162 9.76 0.40 6.08
C PHE A 162 10.53 -0.65 6.90
N ASN A 163 9.91 -1.82 7.11
CA ASN A 163 10.52 -2.92 7.84
C ASN A 163 11.38 -3.84 6.94
N THR A 164 11.43 -3.61 5.63
CA THR A 164 12.28 -4.43 4.76
C THR A 164 13.75 -4.17 5.03
N ARG A 165 14.52 -5.25 5.11
CA ARG A 165 15.99 -5.21 5.20
C ARG A 165 16.58 -5.97 4.02
N ILE A 166 17.51 -5.33 3.31
CA ILE A 166 18.24 -5.90 2.17
C ILE A 166 19.64 -6.28 2.66
N PRO A 167 20.12 -7.51 2.40
CA PRO A 167 21.48 -7.90 2.77
C PRO A 167 22.50 -7.10 1.97
N LYS A 168 23.63 -6.78 2.61
CA LYS A 168 24.69 -6.01 1.97
C LYS A 168 25.43 -6.86 0.94
N THR A 169 25.79 -6.27 -0.20
CA THR A 169 26.60 -6.91 -1.24
C THR A 169 27.98 -6.27 -1.32
N GLU A 170 29.03 -7.08 -1.32
CA GLU A 170 30.39 -6.63 -1.62
C GLU A 170 30.75 -7.06 -3.04
N ILE A 171 31.19 -6.10 -3.86
CA ILE A 171 31.56 -6.33 -5.26
C ILE A 171 33.08 -6.45 -5.32
N GLN A 172 33.56 -7.56 -5.87
CA GLN A 172 34.96 -7.78 -6.20
C GLN A 172 35.15 -7.62 -7.71
N ASP A 173 36.06 -6.74 -8.09
CA ASP A 173 36.49 -6.57 -9.48
C ASP A 173 37.62 -7.57 -9.75
N LEU A 174 37.33 -8.61 -10.54
CA LEU A 174 38.29 -9.66 -10.89
C LEU A 174 39.20 -9.24 -12.07
N GLY A 175 38.95 -8.07 -12.67
CA GLY A 175 39.59 -7.64 -13.92
C GLY A 175 38.89 -8.21 -15.16
N ASP A 176 39.26 -7.70 -16.35
CA ASP A 176 38.68 -8.06 -17.65
C ASP A 176 37.16 -7.80 -17.83
N GLY A 177 36.55 -6.98 -16.97
CA GLY A 177 35.12 -6.63 -17.04
C GLY A 177 34.20 -7.68 -16.42
N GLU A 178 34.76 -8.64 -15.68
CA GLU A 178 34.03 -9.60 -14.86
C GLU A 178 33.98 -9.10 -13.41
N PHE A 179 32.75 -8.91 -12.91
CA PHE A 179 32.49 -8.55 -11.51
C PHE A 179 31.89 -9.76 -10.81
N GLU A 180 32.43 -10.09 -9.64
CA GLU A 180 31.84 -11.07 -8.74
C GLU A 180 31.26 -10.31 -7.54
N PHE A 181 30.17 -10.82 -6.97
CA PHE A 181 29.58 -10.22 -5.77
C PHE A 181 29.36 -11.30 -4.71
N GLU A 182 29.64 -10.93 -3.46
CA GLU A 182 29.32 -11.75 -2.30
C GLU A 182 28.18 -11.08 -1.53
N VAL A 183 27.16 -11.88 -1.20
CA VAL A 183 26.05 -11.44 -0.33
C VAL A 183 26.45 -11.75 1.10
N MET A 184 26.47 -10.72 1.94
CA MET A 184 26.71 -10.91 3.37
C MET A 184 25.41 -11.38 4.03
N ASP A 185 25.43 -12.61 4.56
CA ASP A 185 24.28 -13.25 5.23
C ASP A 185 24.09 -12.77 6.69
N ASP A 186 24.95 -11.87 7.18
CA ASP A 186 24.85 -11.34 8.52
C ASP A 186 23.63 -10.41 8.67
N VAL A 187 22.69 -10.82 9.51
CA VAL A 187 21.44 -10.09 9.79
C VAL A 187 21.69 -8.67 10.34
N GLU A 188 22.86 -8.45 10.95
CA GLU A 188 23.25 -7.15 11.51
C GLU A 188 23.69 -6.14 10.43
N ASP A 189 24.15 -6.62 9.27
CA ASP A 189 24.60 -5.80 8.14
C ASP A 189 23.47 -5.50 7.13
N ALA A 190 22.26 -5.99 7.39
CA ALA A 190 21.13 -5.76 6.52
C ALA A 190 20.62 -4.31 6.63
N GLU A 191 20.63 -3.60 5.51
CA GLU A 191 20.28 -2.18 5.44
C GLU A 191 18.80 -1.98 5.11
N ALA A 192 18.21 -0.87 5.57
CA ALA A 192 16.87 -0.48 5.17
C ALA A 192 16.86 -0.01 3.71
N ILE A 193 15.74 -0.23 3.01
CA ILE A 193 15.59 0.20 1.62
C ILE A 193 15.74 1.71 1.51
N ALA A 194 16.69 2.17 0.71
CA ALA A 194 16.87 3.61 0.46
C ALA A 194 15.64 4.19 -0.24
N GLY A 195 15.16 5.34 0.25
CA GLY A 195 14.04 6.06 -0.35
C GLY A 195 12.64 5.69 0.17
N TRP A 196 12.54 4.76 1.13
CA TRP A 196 11.26 4.36 1.73
C TRP A 196 10.44 5.55 2.26
N GLU A 197 11.09 6.60 2.78
CA GLU A 197 10.42 7.78 3.34
C GLU A 197 9.54 8.53 2.33
N ASN A 198 9.99 8.55 1.07
CA ASN A 198 9.34 9.29 0.00
C ASN A 198 8.31 8.44 -0.74
N LEU A 199 8.04 7.22 -0.28
CA LEU A 199 6.97 6.39 -0.84
C LEU A 199 5.67 7.19 -0.88
N PRO A 200 4.84 7.01 -1.92
CA PRO A 200 3.53 7.61 -1.95
C PRO A 200 2.56 6.89 -0.99
N MET A 201 1.56 7.64 -0.53
CA MET A 201 0.34 7.12 0.09
C MET A 201 -0.82 7.37 -0.87
N SER A 202 -1.74 6.42 -1.00
CA SER A 202 -2.96 6.63 -1.77
C SER A 202 -4.09 7.13 -0.87
N VAL A 203 -4.86 8.07 -1.42
CA VAL A 203 -6.11 8.55 -0.84
C VAL A 203 -7.18 8.36 -1.91
N THR A 204 -8.15 7.50 -1.64
CA THR A 204 -9.23 7.20 -2.58
C THR A 204 -10.54 7.87 -2.16
N LEU A 205 -11.05 8.73 -3.04
CA LEU A 205 -12.30 9.46 -2.87
C LEU A 205 -13.39 8.86 -3.75
N TYR A 206 -14.57 8.66 -3.17
CA TYR A 206 -15.72 8.02 -3.80
C TYR A 206 -16.85 9.02 -3.98
N LYS A 207 -17.25 9.30 -5.23
CA LYS A 207 -18.38 10.19 -5.53
C LYS A 207 -19.70 9.46 -5.35
N ILE A 208 -20.53 9.97 -4.44
CA ILE A 208 -21.89 9.50 -4.15
C ILE A 208 -22.83 10.70 -4.29
N GLY A 209 -23.73 10.65 -5.28
CA GLY A 209 -24.54 11.80 -5.66
C GLY A 209 -23.67 12.97 -6.14
N GLU A 210 -23.84 14.14 -5.52
CA GLU A 210 -23.12 15.40 -5.81
C GLU A 210 -21.89 15.62 -4.93
N ARG A 211 -21.67 14.76 -3.93
CA ARG A 211 -20.56 14.88 -2.97
C ARG A 211 -19.65 13.67 -3.07
N TYR A 212 -18.53 13.74 -2.37
CA TYR A 212 -17.57 12.64 -2.29
C TYR A 212 -17.26 12.30 -0.83
N ILE A 213 -16.87 11.06 -0.61
CA ILE A 213 -16.47 10.55 0.70
C ILE A 213 -15.13 9.84 0.63
N LEU A 214 -14.52 9.71 1.80
CA LEU A 214 -13.30 8.99 2.06
C LEU A 214 -13.63 7.69 2.80
N ASP A 215 -12.90 6.63 2.48
CA ASP A 215 -13.02 5.34 3.16
C ASP A 215 -14.46 4.82 3.29
N PRO A 216 -15.13 4.52 2.16
CA PRO A 216 -16.49 3.98 2.15
C PRO A 216 -16.56 2.59 2.78
N THR A 217 -17.73 2.29 3.34
CA THR A 217 -18.19 0.92 3.57
C THR A 217 -18.57 0.26 2.26
N ILE A 218 -18.72 -1.08 2.25
CA ILE A 218 -19.14 -1.84 1.05
C ILE A 218 -20.43 -1.26 0.45
N LEU A 219 -21.42 -0.91 1.27
CA LEU A 219 -22.70 -0.37 0.80
C LEU A 219 -22.56 1.00 0.14
N GLU A 220 -21.68 1.86 0.67
CA GLU A 220 -21.38 3.16 0.10
C GLU A 220 -20.58 3.02 -1.20
N GLU A 221 -19.65 2.07 -1.28
CA GLU A 221 -18.88 1.77 -2.48
C GLU A 221 -19.79 1.30 -3.63
N LEU A 222 -20.81 0.48 -3.33
CA LEU A 222 -21.85 0.09 -4.30
C LEU A 222 -22.73 1.25 -4.76
N CYS A 223 -22.89 2.31 -3.95
CA CYS A 223 -23.59 3.53 -4.37
C CYS A 223 -22.71 4.45 -5.23
N SER A 224 -21.39 4.29 -5.17
CA SER A 224 -20.46 5.19 -5.81
C SER A 224 -20.51 5.06 -7.33
N GLN A 225 -20.44 6.20 -8.01
CA GLN A 225 -20.46 6.25 -9.48
C GLN A 225 -19.05 6.39 -10.05
N VAL A 226 -18.20 7.12 -9.32
CA VAL A 226 -16.83 7.41 -9.71
C VAL A 226 -15.94 7.30 -8.49
N THR A 227 -14.80 6.68 -8.68
CA THR A 227 -13.73 6.62 -7.70
C THR A 227 -12.54 7.40 -8.23
N LEU A 228 -11.86 8.14 -7.35
CA LEU A 228 -10.65 8.86 -7.68
C LEU A 228 -9.59 8.52 -6.65
N THR A 229 -8.58 7.78 -7.09
CA THR A 229 -7.41 7.45 -6.29
C THR A 229 -6.29 8.41 -6.63
N VAL A 230 -5.74 9.07 -5.62
CA VAL A 230 -4.62 10.01 -5.76
C VAL A 230 -3.46 9.51 -4.91
N GLY A 231 -2.33 9.26 -5.54
CA GLY A 231 -1.06 8.93 -4.88
C GLY A 231 -0.28 10.20 -4.56
N VAL A 232 0.10 10.40 -3.31
CA VAL A 232 0.79 11.61 -2.85
C VAL A 232 2.01 11.21 -2.03
N ASN A 233 3.17 11.78 -2.34
CA ASN A 233 4.39 11.54 -1.56
C ASN A 233 4.49 12.45 -0.32
N LYS A 234 5.50 12.20 0.51
CA LYS A 234 5.80 13.00 1.71
C LYS A 234 6.06 14.49 1.41
N THR A 235 6.48 14.83 0.19
CA THR A 235 6.71 16.22 -0.24
C THR A 235 5.44 16.91 -0.75
N GLY A 236 4.31 16.21 -0.79
CA GLY A 236 3.02 16.73 -1.24
C GLY A 236 2.84 16.75 -2.77
N GLN A 237 3.74 16.11 -3.52
CA GLN A 237 3.62 15.94 -4.97
C GLN A 237 2.73 14.74 -5.30
N VAL A 238 1.98 14.86 -6.40
CA VAL A 238 1.05 13.85 -6.87
C VAL A 238 1.76 12.85 -7.78
N CYS A 239 2.04 11.66 -7.27
CA CYS A 239 2.74 10.59 -7.98
C CYS A 239 1.86 9.91 -9.04
N GLY A 240 0.54 9.92 -8.85
CA GLY A 240 -0.40 9.32 -9.79
C GLY A 240 -1.84 9.66 -9.47
N VAL A 241 -2.68 9.69 -10.50
CA VAL A 241 -4.13 9.86 -10.38
C VAL A 241 -4.81 8.80 -11.21
N GLN A 242 -5.71 8.05 -10.60
CA GLN A 242 -6.50 7.02 -11.27
C GLN A 242 -7.99 7.25 -11.02
N LYS A 243 -8.72 7.52 -12.10
CA LYS A 243 -10.19 7.56 -12.07
C LYS A 243 -10.72 6.15 -12.37
N GLY A 244 -11.55 5.62 -11.48
CA GLY A 244 -12.31 4.41 -11.67
C GLY A 244 -13.83 4.66 -11.71
N GLY A 245 -14.59 3.60 -11.94
CA GLY A 245 -16.05 3.66 -12.06
C GLY A 245 -16.53 4.08 -13.46
N SER A 246 -17.84 3.96 -13.66
CA SER A 246 -18.51 4.18 -14.95
C SER A 246 -19.16 5.56 -15.10
N GLY A 247 -19.13 6.39 -14.04
CA GLY A 247 -19.74 7.72 -14.04
C GLY A 247 -18.87 8.84 -14.63
N SER A 248 -19.45 10.04 -14.69
CA SER A 248 -18.76 11.29 -15.02
C SER A 248 -18.49 12.13 -13.76
N VAL A 249 -17.46 12.98 -13.86
CA VAL A 249 -17.11 13.96 -12.83
C VAL A 249 -16.85 15.29 -13.53
N ASP A 250 -17.40 16.36 -12.97
CA ASP A 250 -17.12 17.70 -13.44
C ASP A 250 -15.65 18.08 -13.20
N PRO A 251 -14.97 18.73 -14.16
CA PRO A 251 -13.56 19.07 -14.02
C PRO A 251 -13.24 19.93 -12.77
N SER A 252 -14.18 20.77 -12.34
CA SER A 252 -14.07 21.56 -11.11
C SER A 252 -14.01 20.65 -9.88
N LEU A 253 -14.96 19.71 -9.77
CA LEU A 253 -15.03 18.74 -8.69
C LEU A 253 -13.80 17.82 -8.69
N LEU A 254 -13.34 17.41 -9.87
CA LEU A 254 -12.12 16.61 -10.00
C LEU A 254 -10.91 17.33 -9.39
N THR A 255 -10.76 18.62 -9.68
CA THR A 255 -9.66 19.43 -9.15
C THR A 255 -9.76 19.61 -7.63
N GLU A 256 -10.98 19.83 -7.11
CA GLU A 256 -11.27 19.89 -5.68
C GLU A 256 -10.94 18.57 -4.97
N MET A 257 -11.31 17.43 -5.56
CA MET A 257 -11.01 16.10 -5.03
C MET A 257 -9.49 15.86 -4.97
N ILE A 258 -8.73 16.24 -6.01
CA ILE A 258 -7.26 16.11 -6.00
C ILE A 258 -6.66 16.96 -4.88
N GLN A 259 -7.07 18.23 -4.75
CA GLN A 259 -6.56 19.12 -3.70
C GLN A 259 -6.90 18.60 -2.30
N THR A 260 -8.11 18.07 -2.12
CA THR A 260 -8.55 17.47 -0.86
C THR A 260 -7.70 16.25 -0.53
N ALA A 261 -7.47 15.36 -1.50
CA ALA A 261 -6.63 14.17 -1.32
C ALA A 261 -5.19 14.54 -0.93
N THR A 262 -4.58 15.53 -1.59
CA THR A 262 -3.23 16.04 -1.24
C THR A 262 -3.18 16.61 0.17
N THR A 263 -4.23 17.33 0.59
CA THR A 263 -4.31 17.91 1.94
C THR A 263 -4.45 16.84 3.01
N LEU A 264 -5.20 15.76 2.74
CA LEU A 264 -5.40 14.65 3.67
C LEU A 264 -4.19 13.71 3.74
N ALA A 265 -3.47 13.50 2.63
CA ALA A 265 -2.33 12.59 2.59
C ALA A 265 -1.18 13.04 3.51
N GLY A 266 -0.90 14.34 3.58
CA GLY A 266 0.19 14.89 4.42
C GLY A 266 0.14 14.45 5.89
N PRO A 267 -0.95 14.76 6.65
CA PRO A 267 -1.06 14.35 8.04
C PRO A 267 -1.12 12.83 8.21
N LEU A 268 -1.73 12.09 7.27
CA LEU A 268 -1.78 10.63 7.33
C LEU A 268 -0.39 10.01 7.21
N ILE A 269 0.45 10.49 6.28
CA ILE A 269 1.84 10.05 6.14
C ILE A 269 2.62 10.32 7.42
N GLN A 270 2.46 11.52 8.00
CA GLN A 270 3.16 11.88 9.24
C GLN A 270 2.74 11.00 10.42
N GLN A 271 1.45 10.71 10.57
CA GLN A 271 0.94 9.84 11.63
C GLN A 271 1.45 8.41 11.46
N LEU A 272 1.41 7.89 10.23
CA LEU A 272 1.87 6.55 9.90
C LEU A 272 3.38 6.39 10.14
N ASP A 273 4.20 7.31 9.64
CA ASP A 273 5.65 7.30 9.81
C ASP A 273 6.04 7.43 11.29
N ALA A 274 5.34 8.26 12.07
CA ALA A 274 5.56 8.40 13.51
C ALA A 274 5.28 7.10 14.26
N LYS A 275 4.20 6.39 13.89
CA LYS A 275 3.80 5.12 14.49
C LYS A 275 4.76 3.98 14.14
N LEU A 276 5.21 3.93 12.89
CA LEU A 276 6.24 2.99 12.44
C LEU A 276 7.56 3.17 13.22
N ALA A 277 8.00 4.42 13.40
CA ALA A 277 9.20 4.72 14.18
C ALA A 277 9.04 4.41 15.69
N GLU A 278 7.83 4.57 16.25
CA GLU A 278 7.51 4.17 17.63
C GLU A 278 7.58 2.65 17.79
N GLU A 279 7.00 1.90 16.85
CA GLU A 279 7.03 0.43 16.85
C GLU A 279 8.47 -0.09 16.75
N GLU A 280 9.28 0.46 15.83
CA GLU A 280 10.69 0.06 15.68
C GLU A 280 11.50 0.29 16.95
N LYS A 281 11.35 1.45 17.60
CA LYS A 281 12.00 1.74 18.89
C LYS A 281 11.60 0.75 19.97
N ASN A 282 10.31 0.45 20.07
CA ASN A 282 9.80 -0.51 21.05
C ASN A 282 10.38 -1.92 20.81
N VAL A 283 10.52 -2.33 19.55
CA VAL A 283 11.16 -3.60 19.19
C VAL A 283 12.64 -3.61 19.57
N LEU A 284 13.38 -2.54 19.27
CA LEU A 284 14.80 -2.40 19.61
C LEU A 284 15.03 -2.39 21.13
N ASP A 285 14.18 -1.71 21.90
CA ASP A 285 14.28 -1.67 23.36
C ASP A 285 13.98 -3.03 23.99
N LYS A 286 13.02 -3.79 23.47
CA LYS A 286 12.77 -5.18 23.90
C LYS A 286 13.96 -6.08 23.60
N ARG A 287 14.56 -5.97 22.41
CA ARG A 287 15.79 -6.69 22.03
C ARG A 287 16.95 -6.36 22.97
N ARG A 288 17.15 -5.07 23.30
CA ARG A 288 18.18 -4.63 24.26
C ARG A 288 17.97 -5.20 25.67
N LYS A 289 16.72 -5.39 26.08
CA LYS A 289 16.36 -5.99 27.38
C LYS A 289 16.41 -7.52 27.40
N GLY A 290 16.65 -8.17 26.25
CA GLY A 290 16.65 -9.63 26.13
C GLY A 290 15.26 -10.26 26.29
N GLU A 291 14.19 -9.47 26.20
CA GLU A 291 12.82 -9.97 26.27
C GLU A 291 12.42 -10.56 24.92
N PRO A 292 11.66 -11.68 24.90
CA PRO A 292 11.16 -12.22 23.65
C PRO A 292 10.25 -11.18 22.99
N VAL A 293 10.56 -10.81 21.75
CA VAL A 293 9.68 -9.97 20.92
C VAL A 293 8.50 -10.82 20.49
N GLN A 294 7.56 -11.07 21.40
CA GLN A 294 6.26 -11.62 21.05
C GLN A 294 5.47 -10.50 20.37
N LYS A 295 5.40 -10.56 19.04
CA LYS A 295 4.40 -9.82 18.28
C LYS A 295 3.08 -10.56 18.46
N LEU A 296 2.38 -10.25 19.55
CA LEU A 296 1.01 -10.68 19.77
C LEU A 296 0.20 -10.08 18.63
N GLY A 297 -0.27 -10.90 17.68
CA GLY A 297 -0.95 -10.47 16.45
C GLY A 297 -2.33 -9.83 16.64
N PHE A 298 -2.53 -9.14 17.77
CA PHE A 298 -3.78 -8.50 18.20
C PHE A 298 -3.58 -7.29 19.14
N PHE A 299 -2.39 -6.70 19.25
CA PHE A 299 -2.21 -5.45 19.99
C PHE A 299 -1.61 -4.38 19.07
N ALA A 300 -2.54 -3.79 18.32
CA ALA A 300 -2.36 -2.71 17.38
C ALA A 300 -1.74 -1.44 17.97
N ALA A 301 -0.89 -0.79 17.19
CA ALA A 301 -0.76 0.66 17.28
C ALA A 301 -2.04 1.31 16.74
N VAL A 302 -2.76 2.04 17.59
CA VAL A 302 -3.95 2.81 17.22
C VAL A 302 -3.50 4.07 16.50
N ILE A 303 -3.99 4.27 15.27
CA ILE A 303 -3.83 5.51 14.49
C ILE A 303 -5.20 6.16 14.32
#